data_AF-A0A813UBB0-F1
#
_entry.id   AF-A0A813UBB0-F1
#
_cell.length_a   1.000
_cell.length_b   1.000
_cell.length_c   1.000
_cell.angle_alpha   90.00
_cell.angle_beta   90.00
_cell.angle_gamma   90.00
#
_symmetry.space_group_name_H-M   'P 1'
#
loop_
_entity.id
_entity.type
_entity.pdbx_description
1 polymer ?
#
loop_
_entity_poly.entity_id
_entity_poly.type
_entity_poly.pdbx_seq_one_letter_code
_entity_poly.pdbx_strand_id
1 'polypeptide(L)'
;MHARKFVVENNVENFSCSNETSIYLDAPRNYTYAKKGSKRIVSQTSGSQRVRISVAFSFAADGTKLPPLVLIPRKTPLKDFVPPTNVIVCYKPSGNFDTNAIIDLLIRVFVPHILRKNLNNPVIFLDRATCHFNDQSNQQLTTQSESTESEEDISMTIDEVEESDKCLESKSDDENILYSINTDNF
;
A
#
# COMPACT_ATOMS: atom_id res chain seq x y z
N MET A 1 18.33 -11.11 -9.30
CA MET A 1 19.05 -11.08 -8.00
C MET A 1 18.23 -11.88 -6.99
N HIS A 2 18.74 -13.01 -6.49
CA HIS A 2 17.95 -13.88 -5.61
C HIS A 2 17.60 -13.14 -4.31
N ALA A 3 16.32 -12.86 -4.05
CA ALA A 3 15.82 -12.11 -2.88
C ALA A 3 16.46 -12.55 -1.54
N ARG A 4 16.84 -13.83 -1.42
CA ARG A 4 17.58 -14.37 -0.28
C ARG A 4 18.91 -13.66 -0.01
N LYS A 5 19.68 -13.27 -1.04
CA LYS A 5 21.00 -12.64 -0.86
C LYS A 5 20.85 -11.20 -0.33
N PHE A 6 19.88 -10.46 -0.87
CA PHE A 6 19.55 -9.10 -0.42
C PHE A 6 19.04 -9.06 1.02
N VAL A 7 18.18 -10.03 1.39
CA VAL A 7 17.62 -10.15 2.75
C VAL A 7 18.71 -10.45 3.79
N VAL A 8 19.73 -11.24 3.44
CA VAL A 8 20.86 -11.55 4.33
C VAL A 8 21.79 -10.34 4.51
N GLU A 9 21.96 -9.53 3.47
CA GLU A 9 22.85 -8.35 3.50
C GLU A 9 22.23 -7.13 4.21
N ASN A 10 20.90 -7.00 4.28
CA ASN A 10 20.20 -5.78 4.74
C ASN A 10 19.48 -5.88 6.10
N ASN A 11 19.84 -6.84 6.95
CA ASN A 11 19.16 -7.13 8.22
C ASN A 11 17.66 -7.47 8.04
N VAL A 12 17.33 -8.74 8.21
CA VAL A 12 16.01 -9.32 7.89
C VAL A 12 14.85 -8.59 8.57
N GLU A 13 15.07 -7.99 9.73
CA GLU A 13 14.03 -7.33 10.54
C GLU A 13 13.45 -6.05 9.92
N ASN A 14 14.18 -5.38 9.04
CA ASN A 14 13.78 -4.09 8.45
C ASN A 14 12.94 -4.22 7.16
N PHE A 15 12.59 -5.44 6.81
CA PHE A 15 11.83 -5.75 5.61
C PHE A 15 10.32 -5.74 5.90
N SER A 16 9.54 -5.17 4.99
CA SER A 16 8.09 -5.38 4.92
C SER A 16 7.60 -5.56 3.49
N CYS A 17 6.46 -6.21 3.31
CA CYS A 17 5.84 -6.38 1.99
C CYS A 17 4.34 -6.09 2.04
N SER A 18 3.77 -5.76 0.88
CA SER A 18 2.32 -5.64 0.70
C SER A 18 1.89 -6.29 -0.61
N ASN A 19 0.63 -6.71 -0.64
CA ASN A 19 -0.02 -7.09 -1.88
C ASN A 19 -1.51 -6.69 -1.85
N GLU A 20 -2.02 -6.26 -3.00
CA GLU A 20 -3.39 -5.86 -3.22
C GLU A 20 -4.25 -7.05 -3.67
N THR A 21 -5.49 -7.13 -3.18
CA THR A 21 -6.45 -8.14 -3.62
C THR A 21 -7.87 -7.60 -3.64
N SER A 22 -8.72 -8.18 -4.49
CA SER A 22 -10.13 -7.81 -4.61
C SER A 22 -11.03 -8.81 -3.90
N ILE A 23 -11.88 -8.32 -3.01
CA ILE A 23 -12.91 -9.09 -2.32
C ILE A 23 -14.27 -8.75 -2.94
N TYR A 24 -14.89 -9.73 -3.59
CA TYR A 24 -16.20 -9.58 -4.21
C TYR A 24 -17.31 -9.74 -3.17
N LEU A 25 -18.26 -8.80 -3.13
CA LEU A 25 -19.36 -8.83 -2.17
C LEU A 25 -20.43 -9.87 -2.52
N ASP A 26 -20.57 -10.17 -3.82
CA ASP A 26 -21.43 -11.24 -4.33
C ASP A 26 -20.57 -12.14 -5.22
N ALA A 27 -20.17 -13.29 -4.68
CA ALA A 27 -19.35 -14.29 -5.34
C ALA A 27 -20.17 -15.58 -5.54
N PRO A 28 -21.05 -15.64 -6.55
CA PRO A 28 -21.86 -16.82 -6.79
C PRO A 28 -20.97 -18.03 -7.06
N ARG A 29 -21.24 -19.14 -6.38
CA ARG A 29 -20.49 -20.38 -6.55
C ARG A 29 -20.96 -21.12 -7.81
N ASN A 30 -20.07 -21.91 -8.39
CA ASN A 30 -20.37 -22.80 -9.52
C ASN A 30 -21.36 -23.94 -9.18
N TYR A 31 -21.69 -24.10 -7.89
CA TYR A 31 -22.60 -25.12 -7.40
C TYR A 31 -23.73 -24.47 -6.63
N THR A 32 -24.95 -24.98 -6.83
CA THR A 32 -26.15 -24.58 -6.11
C THR A 32 -26.79 -25.81 -5.49
N TYR A 33 -27.29 -25.68 -4.26
CA TYR A 33 -28.09 -26.72 -3.62
C TYR A 33 -29.53 -26.62 -4.09
N ALA A 34 -30.07 -27.73 -4.61
CA ALA A 34 -31.45 -27.82 -5.05
C ALA A 34 -32.08 -29.14 -4.59
N LYS A 35 -33.41 -29.16 -4.48
CA LYS A 35 -34.17 -30.38 -4.19
C LYS A 35 -33.92 -31.41 -5.32
N LYS A 36 -33.69 -32.67 -4.94
CA LYS A 36 -33.51 -33.78 -5.88
C LYS A 36 -34.72 -33.86 -6.84
N GLY A 37 -34.44 -33.88 -8.15
CA GLY A 37 -35.46 -33.89 -9.21
C GLY A 37 -35.85 -32.51 -9.77
N SER A 38 -35.27 -31.42 -9.26
CA SER A 38 -35.47 -30.08 -9.83
C SER A 38 -34.89 -29.97 -11.24
N LYS A 39 -35.74 -29.64 -12.22
CA LYS A 39 -35.35 -29.43 -13.63
C LYS A 39 -34.76 -28.04 -13.91
N ARG A 40 -35.06 -27.07 -13.05
CA ARG A 40 -34.56 -25.69 -13.13
C ARG A 40 -34.06 -25.26 -11.77
N ILE A 41 -32.87 -24.68 -11.73
CA ILE A 41 -32.24 -24.15 -10.54
C ILE A 41 -31.96 -22.67 -10.83
N VAL A 42 -32.54 -21.79 -10.02
CA VAL A 42 -32.33 -20.34 -10.16
C VAL A 42 -31.04 -19.99 -9.42
N SER A 43 -30.14 -19.27 -10.09
CA SER A 43 -28.95 -18.73 -9.44
C SER A 43 -29.38 -17.63 -8.46
N GLN A 44 -29.11 -17.83 -7.18
CA GLN A 44 -29.33 -16.79 -6.17
C GLN A 44 -28.15 -15.83 -6.20
N THR A 45 -28.41 -14.62 -6.67
CA THR A 45 -27.42 -13.54 -6.71
C THR A 45 -28.10 -12.26 -6.25
N SER A 46 -27.36 -11.34 -5.64
CA SER A 46 -27.90 -10.03 -5.24
C SER A 46 -27.87 -9.00 -6.38
N GLY A 47 -27.44 -9.41 -7.58
CA GLY A 47 -27.28 -8.50 -8.73
C GLY A 47 -26.05 -7.59 -8.61
N SER A 48 -25.18 -7.83 -7.62
CA SER A 48 -24.00 -7.03 -7.31
C SER A 48 -22.70 -7.81 -7.52
N GLN A 49 -22.69 -8.78 -8.45
CA GLN A 49 -21.57 -9.71 -8.67
C GLN A 49 -20.28 -9.01 -9.10
N ARG A 50 -20.39 -7.77 -9.61
CA ARG A 50 -19.25 -6.94 -10.01
C ARG A 50 -18.78 -5.98 -8.91
N VAL A 51 -19.52 -5.86 -7.82
CA VAL A 51 -19.13 -4.99 -6.72
C VAL A 51 -18.05 -5.68 -5.90
N ARG A 52 -16.89 -5.04 -5.87
CA ARG A 52 -15.72 -5.49 -5.12
C ARG A 52 -15.22 -4.38 -4.21
N ILE A 53 -14.62 -4.79 -3.12
CA ILE A 53 -13.78 -3.97 -2.25
C ILE A 53 -12.35 -4.39 -2.54
N SER A 54 -11.43 -3.44 -2.71
CA SER A 54 -10.01 -3.78 -2.84
C SER A 54 -9.34 -3.60 -1.49
N VAL A 55 -8.43 -4.52 -1.15
CA VAL A 55 -7.74 -4.54 0.14
C VAL A 55 -6.26 -4.75 -0.11
N ALA A 56 -5.42 -3.95 0.52
CA ALA A 56 -3.99 -4.21 0.63
C ALA A 56 -3.70 -4.87 1.98
N PHE A 57 -3.03 -6.02 1.93
CA PHE A 57 -2.55 -6.72 3.11
C PHE A 57 -1.04 -6.57 3.20
N SER A 58 -0.56 -6.11 4.35
CA SER A 58 0.85 -5.85 4.56
C SER A 58 1.41 -6.61 5.76
N PHE A 59 2.66 -7.03 5.64
CA PHE A 59 3.34 -7.89 6.60
C PHE A 59 4.76 -7.40 6.81
N ALA A 60 5.22 -7.40 8.06
CA ALA A 60 6.61 -7.16 8.41
C ALA A 60 7.37 -8.49 8.57
N ALA A 61 8.68 -8.46 8.39
CA ALA A 61 9.53 -9.64 8.48
C ALA A 61 9.58 -10.29 9.88
N ASP A 62 9.30 -9.51 10.93
CA ASP A 62 9.13 -10.02 12.29
C ASP A 62 7.83 -10.84 12.48
N GLY A 63 7.05 -11.03 11.42
CA GLY A 63 5.77 -11.74 11.41
C GLY A 63 4.58 -10.88 11.83
N THR A 64 4.80 -9.59 12.14
CA THR A 64 3.71 -8.66 12.46
C THR A 64 2.82 -8.46 11.24
N LYS A 65 1.52 -8.68 11.44
CA LYS A 65 0.49 -8.31 10.46
C LYS A 65 0.14 -6.85 10.64
N LEU A 66 0.32 -6.03 9.62
CA LEU A 66 -0.03 -4.62 9.67
C LEU A 66 -1.54 -4.42 9.43
N PRO A 67 -2.12 -3.28 9.85
CA PRO A 67 -3.51 -2.95 9.56
C PRO A 67 -3.80 -3.02 8.05
N PRO A 68 -4.81 -3.78 7.59
CA PRO A 68 -5.17 -3.79 6.18
C PRO A 68 -5.75 -2.43 5.77
N LEU A 69 -5.37 -1.97 4.56
CA LEU A 69 -5.97 -0.81 3.91
C LEU A 69 -7.09 -1.27 2.98
N VAL A 70 -8.30 -0.78 3.22
CA VAL A 70 -9.53 -1.19 2.54
C VAL A 70 -10.08 -0.03 1.73
N LEU A 71 -10.18 -0.22 0.41
CA LEU A 71 -10.79 0.72 -0.53
C LEU A 71 -12.26 0.35 -0.76
N ILE A 72 -13.16 1.18 -0.23
CA ILE A 72 -14.60 1.04 -0.45
C ILE A 72 -14.99 1.79 -1.74
N PRO A 73 -15.68 1.16 -2.71
CA PRO A 73 -16.04 1.73 -4.02
C PRO A 73 -17.14 2.81 -3.92
N ARG A 74 -16.86 3.92 -3.23
CA ARG A 74 -17.81 5.02 -2.96
C ARG A 74 -17.10 6.37 -2.94
N LYS A 75 -17.86 7.44 -3.24
CA LYS A 75 -17.44 8.84 -3.04
C LYS A 75 -17.63 9.28 -1.60
N THR A 76 -18.74 8.87 -0.99
CA THR A 76 -19.14 9.32 0.34
C THR A 76 -18.96 8.22 1.37
N PRO A 77 -18.57 8.59 2.61
CA PRO A 77 -18.53 7.67 3.72
C PRO A 77 -19.87 6.97 3.94
N LEU A 78 -19.81 5.74 4.45
CA LEU A 78 -21.01 5.04 4.89
C LEU A 78 -21.57 5.73 6.14
N LYS A 79 -22.86 6.05 6.12
CA LYS A 79 -23.55 6.65 7.25
C LYS A 79 -23.52 5.66 8.43
N ASP A 80 -23.20 6.16 9.62
CA ASP A 80 -23.18 5.40 10.87
C ASP A 80 -22.23 4.17 10.87
N PHE A 81 -21.27 4.13 9.94
CA PHE A 81 -20.26 3.08 9.87
C PHE A 81 -19.00 3.50 10.62
N VAL A 82 -18.62 2.68 11.61
CA VAL A 82 -17.35 2.81 12.32
C VAL A 82 -16.48 1.61 11.91
N PRO A 83 -15.32 1.84 11.26
CA PRO A 83 -14.43 0.75 10.89
C PRO A 83 -13.83 0.09 12.15
N PRO A 84 -13.48 -1.21 12.10
CA PRO A 84 -12.72 -1.84 13.17
C PRO A 84 -11.42 -1.10 13.47
N THR A 85 -10.99 -1.06 14.74
CA THR A 85 -9.84 -0.28 15.20
C THR A 85 -8.54 -0.57 14.44
N ASN A 86 -8.35 -1.79 13.98
CA ASN A 86 -7.16 -2.25 13.27
C ASN A 86 -7.33 -2.28 11.74
N VAL A 87 -8.32 -1.58 11.19
CA VAL A 87 -8.59 -1.55 9.75
C VAL A 87 -8.60 -0.11 9.27
N ILE A 88 -7.85 0.15 8.21
CA ILE A 88 -7.76 1.46 7.61
C ILE A 88 -8.74 1.50 6.43
N VAL A 89 -9.69 2.43 6.44
CA VAL A 89 -10.68 2.55 5.36
C VAL A 89 -10.45 3.83 4.57
N CYS A 90 -10.43 3.71 3.24
CA CYS A 90 -10.48 4.80 2.29
C CYS A 90 -11.70 4.64 1.38
N TYR A 91 -12.36 5.75 1.06
CA TYR A 91 -13.48 5.78 0.13
C TYR A 91 -12.98 6.23 -1.25
N LYS A 92 -12.99 5.34 -2.24
CA LYS A 92 -12.57 5.63 -3.60
C LYS A 92 -13.61 5.16 -4.62
N PRO A 93 -14.12 6.01 -5.51
CA PRO A 93 -15.22 5.64 -6.40
C PRO A 93 -14.89 4.50 -7.37
N SER A 94 -13.63 4.41 -7.82
CA SER A 94 -13.15 3.34 -8.69
C SER A 94 -13.06 1.99 -7.98
N GLY A 95 -12.89 2.00 -6.65
CA GLY A 95 -12.57 0.82 -5.86
C GLY A 95 -11.25 0.14 -6.22
N ASN A 96 -10.40 0.77 -7.04
CA ASN A 96 -9.11 0.24 -7.47
C ASN A 96 -7.96 0.96 -6.78
N PHE A 97 -6.84 0.26 -6.62
CA PHE A 97 -5.59 0.89 -6.22
C PHE A 97 -5.05 1.75 -7.36
N ASP A 98 -4.81 3.01 -7.05
CA ASP A 98 -4.13 4.01 -7.87
C ASP A 98 -2.94 4.56 -7.08
N THR A 99 -2.12 5.43 -7.68
CA THR A 99 -0.94 6.00 -7.01
C THR A 99 -1.28 6.63 -5.66
N ASN A 100 -2.41 7.34 -5.55
CA ASN A 100 -2.86 7.93 -4.29
C ASN A 100 -3.19 6.87 -3.23
N ALA A 101 -3.73 5.71 -3.62
CA ALA A 101 -4.04 4.63 -2.68
C ALA A 101 -2.77 3.97 -2.15
N ILE A 102 -1.72 3.97 -2.96
CA ILE A 102 -0.39 3.45 -2.59
C ILE A 102 0.30 4.44 -1.66
N ILE A 103 0.18 5.75 -1.91
CA ILE A 103 0.62 6.77 -0.96
C ILE A 103 -0.12 6.63 0.38
N ASP A 104 -1.45 6.46 0.36
CA ASP A 104 -2.24 6.19 1.57
C ASP A 104 -1.73 4.94 2.31
N LEU A 105 -1.36 3.88 1.58
CA LEU A 105 -0.79 2.65 2.14
C LEU A 105 0.55 2.92 2.84
N LEU A 106 1.47 3.60 2.16
CA LEU A 106 2.78 3.94 2.72
C LEU A 106 2.65 4.80 3.98
N ILE A 107 1.89 5.90 3.91
CA ILE A 107 1.76 6.86 5.00
C ILE A 107 0.95 6.29 6.17
N ARG A 108 -0.14 5.55 5.92
CA ARG A 108 -1.05 5.15 7.01
C ARG A 108 -0.74 3.77 7.59
N VAL A 109 -0.05 2.91 6.86
CA VAL A 109 0.29 1.55 7.31
C VAL A 109 1.77 1.42 7.64
N PHE A 110 2.66 1.78 6.71
CA PHE A 110 4.09 1.52 6.87
C PHE A 110 4.78 2.55 7.75
N VAL A 111 4.58 3.86 7.54
CA VAL A 111 5.23 4.90 8.35
C VAL A 111 4.97 4.71 9.86
N PRO A 112 3.74 4.49 10.34
CA PRO A 112 3.50 4.25 11.76
C PRO A 112 4.17 2.98 12.29
N HIS A 113 4.29 1.94 11.45
CA HIS A 113 4.98 0.72 11.83
C HIS A 113 6.49 0.98 12.00
N ILE A 114 7.10 1.64 11.02
CA ILE A 114 8.52 2.01 11.00
C ILE A 114 8.86 2.85 12.24
N LEU A 115 8.09 3.91 12.50
CA LEU A 115 8.30 4.80 13.64
C LEU A 115 8.13 4.06 14.98
N ARG A 116 7.07 3.26 15.14
CA ARG A 116 6.82 2.49 16.38
C ARG A 116 7.90 1.46 16.68
N LYS A 117 8.52 0.90 15.63
CA LYS A 117 9.57 -0.12 15.75
C LYS A 117 10.98 0.47 15.72
N ASN A 118 11.11 1.77 15.44
CA ASN A 118 12.38 2.46 15.27
C ASN A 118 13.30 1.72 14.28
N LEU A 119 12.74 1.36 13.12
CA LEU A 119 13.47 0.63 12.08
C LEU A 119 14.40 1.58 11.33
N ASN A 120 15.67 1.22 11.24
CA ASN A 120 16.65 1.97 10.44
C ASN A 120 16.64 1.44 9.00
N ASN A 121 16.62 2.32 7.99
CA ASN A 121 16.62 1.94 6.57
C ASN A 121 15.55 0.88 6.22
N PRO A 122 14.26 1.16 6.47
CA PRO A 122 13.19 0.22 6.17
C PRO A 122 13.07 -0.01 4.66
N VAL A 123 12.85 -1.27 4.30
CA VAL A 123 12.72 -1.69 2.92
C VAL A 123 11.35 -2.30 2.69
N ILE A 124 10.59 -1.71 1.75
CA ILE A 124 9.24 -2.17 1.40
C ILE A 124 9.25 -2.81 0.02
N PHE A 125 8.70 -4.01 -0.06
CA PHE A 125 8.56 -4.78 -1.30
C PHE A 125 7.12 -4.73 -1.79
N LEU A 126 6.94 -4.18 -2.98
CA LEU A 126 5.70 -4.20 -3.74
C LEU A 126 5.94 -4.90 -5.09
N ASP A 127 4.88 -5.43 -5.70
CA ASP A 127 4.98 -5.94 -7.07
C ASP A 127 5.20 -4.80 -8.08
N ARG A 128 5.34 -5.14 -9.36
CA ARG A 128 5.51 -4.15 -10.44
C ARG A 128 4.18 -3.62 -10.99
N ALA A 129 3.17 -3.37 -10.17
CA ALA A 129 1.97 -2.68 -10.64
C ALA A 129 2.29 -1.25 -11.08
N THR A 130 1.60 -0.77 -12.11
CA THR A 130 1.85 0.56 -12.70
C THR A 130 1.58 1.69 -11.71
N CYS A 131 0.66 1.50 -10.76
CA CYS A 131 0.35 2.47 -9.71
C CYS A 131 1.48 2.65 -8.68
N HIS A 132 2.43 1.71 -8.62
CA HIS A 132 3.63 1.78 -7.77
C HIS A 132 4.69 2.69 -8.41
N PHE A 133 4.77 2.72 -9.74
CA PHE A 133 5.89 3.30 -10.50
C PHE A 133 5.73 4.79 -10.86
N ASN A 134 4.97 5.61 -10.12
CA ASN A 134 4.76 7.00 -10.51
C ASN A 134 5.70 7.97 -9.77
N ASP A 135 6.30 8.92 -10.50
CA ASP A 135 7.20 9.95 -9.94
C ASP A 135 6.56 10.75 -8.78
N GLN A 136 5.24 10.90 -8.80
CA GLN A 136 4.49 11.59 -7.74
C GLN A 136 4.49 10.85 -6.39
N SER A 137 4.49 9.52 -6.38
CA SER A 137 4.61 8.78 -5.10
C SER A 137 6.00 8.93 -4.51
N ASN A 138 7.04 9.01 -5.36
CA ASN A 138 8.42 9.23 -4.92
C ASN A 138 8.63 10.67 -4.45
N GLN A 139 8.10 11.65 -5.18
CA GLN A 139 8.17 13.07 -4.80
C GLN A 139 7.40 13.36 -3.49
N GLN A 140 6.20 12.82 -3.28
CA GLN A 140 5.43 13.10 -2.06
C GLN A 140 6.03 12.46 -0.80
N LEU A 141 6.72 11.33 -0.92
CA LEU A 141 7.53 10.77 0.17
C LEU A 141 8.69 11.72 0.55
N THR A 142 9.21 12.49 -0.42
CA THR A 142 10.26 13.49 -0.23
C THR A 142 9.73 14.88 0.17
N THR A 143 8.53 15.28 -0.26
CA THR A 143 7.99 16.63 0.02
C THR A 143 7.32 16.73 1.40
N GLN A 144 6.79 15.63 1.96
CA GLN A 144 6.22 15.67 3.32
C GLN A 144 7.27 15.78 4.42
N SER A 145 8.56 15.58 4.13
CA SER A 145 9.65 15.92 5.05
C SER A 145 9.97 17.41 5.14
N GLU A 146 9.38 18.26 4.28
CA GLU A 146 9.69 19.70 4.24
C GLU A 146 8.56 20.61 4.79
N SER A 147 7.45 20.06 5.32
CA SER A 147 6.27 20.86 5.69
C SER A 147 5.88 20.86 7.17
N THR A 148 6.87 20.76 8.06
CA THR A 148 6.72 21.15 9.47
C THR A 148 7.86 22.06 9.93
N GLU A 149 8.01 23.23 9.31
CA GLU A 149 8.66 24.36 9.97
C GLU A 149 7.77 25.60 9.84
N SER A 150 7.26 26.04 10.97
CA SER A 150 6.59 27.33 11.12
C SER A 150 7.56 28.46 10.83
N GLU A 151 7.06 29.46 10.11
CA GLU A 151 7.63 30.79 9.85
C GLU A 151 8.63 31.28 10.91
N GLU A 152 9.89 31.50 10.51
CA GLU A 152 10.70 32.70 10.81
C GLU A 152 12.08 32.61 10.12
N ASP A 153 12.30 33.56 9.19
CA ASP A 153 13.57 34.16 8.73
C ASP A 153 14.88 33.34 8.70
N ILE A 154 15.48 33.19 7.51
CA ILE A 154 16.79 33.78 7.11
C ILE A 154 17.31 33.13 5.82
N SER A 155 17.69 33.98 4.87
CA SER A 155 18.40 33.68 3.63
C SER A 155 19.58 32.73 3.81
N MET A 156 19.74 31.75 2.92
CA MET A 156 21.07 31.27 2.55
C MET A 156 21.13 30.83 1.09
N THR A 157 22.25 31.20 0.50
CA THR A 157 22.62 31.29 -0.91
C THR A 157 22.51 29.98 -1.67
N ILE A 158 22.04 30.11 -2.92
CA ILE A 158 22.22 29.13 -3.99
C ILE A 158 23.73 29.02 -4.22
N ASP A 159 24.34 27.91 -3.80
CA ASP A 159 25.64 27.49 -4.30
C ASP A 159 25.60 25.97 -4.56
N GLU A 160 25.95 25.65 -5.81
CA GLU A 160 26.41 24.36 -6.32
C GLU A 160 25.38 23.21 -6.41
N VAL A 161 24.64 23.25 -7.51
CA VAL A 161 24.26 22.06 -8.29
C VAL A 161 25.56 21.38 -8.74
N GLU A 162 25.98 20.31 -8.05
CA GLU A 162 26.64 19.13 -8.65
C GLU A 162 26.87 18.05 -7.58
N GLU A 163 26.61 16.79 -7.95
CA GLU A 163 26.92 15.57 -7.20
C GLU A 163 26.13 15.24 -5.92
N SER A 164 24.92 14.68 -6.09
CA SER A 164 24.61 13.33 -5.57
C SER A 164 23.22 12.85 -5.98
N ASP A 165 23.00 12.73 -7.30
CA ASP A 165 22.00 11.81 -7.84
C ASP A 165 22.42 10.37 -7.50
N LYS A 166 22.09 9.91 -6.30
CA LYS A 166 22.04 8.49 -5.94
C LYS A 166 20.82 8.21 -5.08
N CYS A 167 19.64 8.43 -5.66
CA CYS A 167 18.64 7.37 -5.54
C CYS A 167 19.25 6.15 -6.22
N LEU A 168 19.66 5.15 -5.43
CA LEU A 168 20.18 3.88 -5.92
C LEU A 168 19.05 3.16 -6.68
N GLU A 169 18.83 3.54 -7.93
CA GLU A 169 18.19 2.70 -8.93
C GLU A 169 19.14 1.54 -9.23
N SER A 170 19.13 0.52 -8.38
CA SER A 170 19.66 -0.77 -8.81
C SER A 170 18.68 -1.34 -9.83
N LYS A 171 19.02 -1.20 -11.12
CA LYS A 171 18.40 -1.98 -12.21
C LYS A 171 18.62 -3.46 -11.92
N SER A 172 17.64 -4.09 -11.30
CA SER A 172 17.51 -5.55 -11.26
C SER A 172 16.39 -5.98 -12.19
N ASP A 173 16.68 -6.93 -13.08
CA ASP A 173 15.74 -7.58 -14.00
C ASP A 173 14.64 -8.42 -13.29
N ASP A 174 14.31 -8.10 -12.04
CA ASP A 174 13.41 -8.87 -11.18
C ASP A 174 12.04 -8.17 -11.05
N GLU A 175 10.97 -8.94 -10.99
CA GLU A 175 9.56 -8.52 -11.09
C GLU A 175 9.01 -7.68 -9.90
N ASN A 176 9.85 -7.14 -9.02
CA ASN A 176 9.44 -6.42 -7.80
C ASN A 176 10.10 -5.04 -7.69
N ILE A 177 9.40 -4.09 -7.06
CA ILE A 177 9.88 -2.73 -6.81
C ILE A 177 10.30 -2.60 -5.35
N LEU A 178 11.45 -1.95 -5.13
CA LEU A 178 12.02 -1.67 -3.82
C LEU A 178 11.80 -0.21 -3.44
N TYR A 179 11.14 0.04 -2.31
CA TYR A 179 11.11 1.38 -1.71
C TYR A 179 12.03 1.40 -0.51
N SER A 180 12.95 2.38 -0.50
CA SER A 180 13.73 2.75 0.67
C SER A 180 13.16 4.07 1.19
N ILE A 181 12.69 4.09 2.44
CA ILE A 181 12.23 5.32 3.08
C ILE A 181 13.38 5.82 3.95
N ASN A 182 13.86 7.05 3.70
CA ASN A 182 14.85 7.67 4.58
C ASN A 182 14.15 8.13 5.87
N THR A 183 14.62 7.61 7.00
CA THR A 183 14.07 7.90 8.33
C THR A 183 14.65 9.15 8.96
N ASP A 184 15.73 9.73 8.41
CA ASP A 184 16.41 10.91 8.97
C ASP A 184 15.57 12.20 8.83
N ASN A 185 14.45 12.11 8.10
CA ASN A 185 13.57 13.21 7.72
C ASN A 185 12.18 13.16 8.43
N PHE A 186 12.02 12.35 9.48
CA PHE A 186 10.78 12.20 10.27
C PHE A 186 10.97 12.54 11.75
#